data_AF-A0A948FKG9-F1
#
_entry.id   AF-A0A948FKG9-F1
#
_cell.length_a   1.000
_cell.length_b   1.000
_cell.length_c   1.000
_cell.angle_alpha   90.00
_cell.angle_beta   90.00
_cell.angle_gamma   90.00
#
_symmetry.space_group_name_H-M   'P 1'
#
loop_
_entity.id
_entity.type
_entity.pdbx_description
1 polymer ?
#
loop_
_entity_poly.entity_id
_entity_poly.type
_entity_poly.pdbx_seq_one_letter_code
_entity_poly.pdbx_strand_id
1 'polypeptide(L)' 'MQIKHSLPRRKFTLLVDEGQIFVNGIPVESYKHEIKYGEKLIIKTGKYRINETIKISSKKSESVIVLFNKPK' A
#
# COMPACT_ATOMS: atom_id res chain seq x y z
N MET A 1 -3.92 -1.55 -1.13
CA MET A 1 -2.83 -0.56 -1.30
C MET A 1 -1.84 -0.92 -2.39
N GLN A 2 -1.25 -2.13 -2.38
CA GLN A 2 -0.18 -2.50 -3.32
C GLN A 2 -0.61 -2.39 -4.79
N ILE A 3 -1.80 -2.91 -5.13
CA ILE A 3 -2.36 -2.83 -6.49
C ILE A 3 -2.79 -1.39 -6.84
N LYS A 4 -3.49 -0.71 -5.92
CA LYS A 4 -4.02 0.65 -6.12
C LYS A 4 -2.92 1.67 -6.44
N HIS A 5 -1.77 1.56 -5.77
CA HIS A 5 -0.67 2.52 -5.91
C HIS A 5 0.55 1.95 -6.64
N SER A 6 0.39 0.78 -7.27
CA SER A 6 1.49 0.06 -7.94
C SER A 6 2.76 0.00 -7.06
N LEU A 7 2.57 -0.24 -5.76
CA LEU A 7 3.63 -0.23 -4.76
C LEU A 7 3.98 -1.68 -4.40
N PRO A 8 5.12 -2.21 -4.87
CA PRO A 8 5.55 -3.56 -4.53
C PRO A 8 5.76 -3.71 -3.03
N ARG A 9 5.44 -4.88 -2.48
CA ARG A 9 5.60 -5.18 -1.05
C ARG A 9 6.99 -4.83 -0.51
N ARG A 10 8.05 -5.23 -1.23
CA ARG A 10 9.44 -4.95 -0.82
C ARG A 10 9.73 -3.45 -0.72
N LYS A 11 9.13 -2.66 -1.61
CA LYS A 11 9.26 -1.21 -1.59
C LYS A 11 8.50 -0.57 -0.43
N PHE A 12 7.35 -1.13 -0.07
CA PHE A 12 6.64 -0.72 1.14
C PHE A 12 7.48 -0.95 2.38
N THR A 13 8.11 -2.13 2.53
CA THR A 13 8.99 -2.43 3.67
C THR A 13 10.14 -1.42 3.76
N LEU A 14 10.83 -1.14 2.66
CA LEU A 14 11.90 -0.13 2.64
C LEU A 14 11.43 1.25 3.10
N LEU A 15 10.23 1.68 2.67
CA LEU A 15 9.68 2.98 3.09
C LEU A 15 9.31 3.02 4.57
N VAL A 16 8.98 1.88 5.19
CA VAL A 16 8.83 1.78 6.65
C VAL A 16 10.19 1.94 7.32
N ASP A 17 11.20 1.20 6.85
CA ASP A 17 12.56 1.24 7.42
C ASP A 17 13.18 2.65 7.29
N GLU A 18 12.85 3.38 6.23
CA GLU A 18 13.26 4.78 5.98
C GLU A 18 12.42 5.82 6.76
N GLY A 19 11.40 5.41 7.53
CA GLY A 19 10.53 6.30 8.30
C GLY A 19 9.64 7.21 7.44
N GLN A 20 9.33 6.80 6.20
CA GLN A 20 8.60 7.60 5.21
C GLN A 20 7.08 7.37 5.23
N ILE A 21 6.61 6.46 6.08
CA ILE A 21 5.22 6.05 6.20
C ILE A 21 4.66 6.49 7.55
N PHE A 22 3.52 7.18 7.52
CA PHE A 22 2.84 7.68 8.70
C PHE A 22 1.38 7.22 8.70
N VAL A 23 0.90 6.75 9.85
CA VAL A 23 -0.51 6.44 10.09
C VAL A 23 -1.03 7.44 11.13
N ASN A 24 -2.08 8.19 10.79
CA ASN A 24 -2.64 9.27 11.61
C ASN A 24 -1.59 10.33 12.03
N GLY A 25 -0.52 10.49 11.24
CA GLY A 25 0.59 11.40 11.53
C GLY A 25 1.71 10.81 12.39
N ILE A 26 1.55 9.57 12.88
CA ILE A 26 2.57 8.85 13.65
C ILE A 26 3.41 7.99 12.70
N PRO A 27 4.76 8.03 12.76
CA PRO A 27 5.60 7.19 11.92
C PRO A 27 5.35 5.70 12.22
N VAL A 28 5.27 4.89 11.17
CA VAL A 28 5.13 3.44 11.31
C VAL A 28 6.52 2.84 11.49
N GLU A 29 6.71 2.08 12.57
CA GLU A 29 8.01 1.49 12.92
C GLU A 29 8.18 0.05 12.41
N SER A 30 7.09 -0.59 11.96
CA SER A 30 7.12 -1.97 11.49
C SER A 30 6.16 -2.20 10.35
N TYR A 31 6.61 -2.94 9.33
CA TYR A 31 5.76 -3.34 8.21
C TYR A 31 4.64 -4.30 8.63
N LYS A 32 4.73 -4.87 9.85
CA LYS A 32 3.70 -5.70 10.47
C LYS A 32 2.64 -4.89 11.21
N HIS A 33 2.79 -3.56 11.28
CA HIS A 33 1.81 -2.69 11.90
C HIS A 33 0.45 -2.86 11.22
N GLU A 34 -0.56 -3.23 12.00
CA GLU A 34 -1.91 -3.37 11.50
C GLU A 34 -2.56 -2.00 11.37
N ILE A 35 -3.01 -1.67 10.16
CA ILE A 35 -3.71 -0.41 9.90
C ILE A 35 -5.20 -0.68 9.86
N LYS A 36 -5.95 0.06 10.67
CA LYS A 36 -7.41 -0.07 10.80
C LYS A 36 -8.13 0.79 9.77
N TYR A 37 -9.37 0.42 9.49
CA TYR A 37 -10.26 1.24 8.68
C TYR A 37 -10.52 2.59 9.36
N GLY A 38 -10.63 3.65 8.55
CA GLY A 38 -10.79 5.02 9.05
C GLY A 38 -9.47 5.73 9.36
N GLU A 39 -8.35 5.01 9.48
CA GLU A 39 -7.05 5.62 9.70
C GLU A 39 -6.51 6.27 8.42
N LYS A 40 -5.73 7.34 8.61
CA LYS A 40 -5.13 8.13 7.54
C LYS A 40 -3.71 7.67 7.29
N LEU A 41 -3.46 7.08 6.12
CA LEU A 41 -2.12 6.77 5.66
C LEU A 41 -1.53 7.95 4.90
N ILE A 42 -0.30 8.32 5.27
CA ILE A 42 0.51 9.30 4.57
C ILE A 42 1.85 8.66 4.20
N ILE A 43 2.22 8.72 2.93
CA ILE A 43 3.55 8.35 2.44
C ILE A 43 4.16 9.59 1.80
N LYS A 44 5.32 10.02 2.31
CA LYS A 44 5.99 11.27 1.90
C LYS A 44 7.31 11.04 1.17
N THR A 45 7.31 10.16 0.17
CA THR A 45 8.52 9.94 -0.65
C THR A 45 8.35 10.58 -2.03
N GLY A 46 9.43 11.06 -2.65
CA GLY A 46 9.37 11.85 -3.89
C GLY A 46 8.57 11.18 -5.02
N LYS A 47 8.64 9.84 -5.13
CA LYS A 47 7.91 9.06 -6.14
C LYS A 47 6.48 8.68 -5.73
N TYR A 48 6.13 8.73 -4.45
CA TYR A 48 4.81 8.34 -3.94
C TYR A 48 4.32 9.37 -2.93
N ARG A 49 3.37 10.20 -3.37
CA ARG A 49 2.65 11.14 -2.51
C ARG A 49 1.26 10.57 -2.23
N ILE A 50 1.19 9.69 -1.24
CA ILE A 50 -0.07 9.08 -0.83
C ILE A 50 -0.55 9.80 0.41
N ASN A 51 -1.79 10.26 0.40
CA ASN A 51 -2.45 10.86 1.54
C ASN A 51 -3.92 10.47 1.48
N GLU A 52 -4.26 9.32 2.08
CA GLU A 52 -5.59 8.76 1.96
C GLU A 52 -6.08 8.17 3.28
N THR A 53 -7.38 8.28 3.51
CA THR A 53 -8.06 7.52 4.56
C THR A 53 -8.37 6.13 4.05
N ILE A 54 -8.01 5.10 4.82
CA ILE A 54 -8.31 3.71 4.47
C ILE A 54 -9.81 3.48 4.58
N LYS A 55 -10.44 3.23 3.43
CA LYS A 55 -11.86 2.93 3.31
C LYS A 55 -12.06 1.48 2.89
N ILE A 56 -13.16 0.89 3.32
CA ILE A 56 -13.64 -0.38 2.77
C ILE A 56 -14.03 -0.11 1.32
N SER A 57 -13.34 -0.76 0.37
CA SER A 57 -13.76 -0.73 -1.03
C SER A 57 -15.02 -1.56 -1.17
N SER A 58 -16.17 -0.91 -1.42
CA SER A 58 -17.41 -1.60 -1.77
C SER A 58 -17.39 -2.20 -3.18
N LYS A 59 -16.41 -1.82 -4.01
CA LYS A 59 -16.20 -2.43 -5.32
C LYS A 59 -15.51 -3.77 -5.17
N LYS A 60 -16.26 -4.85 -5.41
CA LYS A 60 -15.74 -6.18 -5.74
C LYS A 60 -14.91 -6.01 -7.02
N SER A 61 -13.59 -6.15 -6.94
CA SER A 61 -12.78 -6.21 -8.15
C SER A 61 -13.09 -7.53 -8.85
N GLU A 62 -13.56 -7.48 -10.09
CA GLU A 62 -13.69 -8.67 -10.92
C GLU A 62 -12.31 -9.31 -11.04
N SER A 63 -12.19 -10.53 -10.52
CA SER A 63 -10.94 -11.27 -10.57
C SER A 63 -10.88 -11.94 -11.94
N VAL A 64 -9.90 -11.57 -12.76
CA VAL A 64 -9.67 -12.19 -14.06
C VAL A 64 -8.61 -13.28 -13.89
N ILE A 65 -9.00 -14.53 -14.10
CA ILE A 65 -8.08 -15.67 -14.17
C ILE A 65 -7.71 -15.87 -15.63
N VAL A 66 -6.43 -15.84 -15.96
CA VAL A 66 -5.91 -16.02 -17.31
C VAL A 66 -4.98 -17.22 -17.36
N LEU A 67 -5.21 -18.13 -18.31
CA LEU A 67 -4.29 -19.19 -18.68
C LEU A 67 -3.36 -18.67 -19.77
N PHE A 68 -2.06 -18.68 -19.52
CA PHE A 68 -1.05 -18.16 -20.43
C PHE A 68 0.06 -19.19 -20.65
N ASN A 69 0.26 -19.61 -21.90
CA ASN A 69 1.40 -20.45 -22.28
C ASN A 69 2.58 -19.56 -22.67
N LYS A 70 3.56 -19.43 -21.78
CA LYS A 70 4.73 -18.58 -22.00
C LYS A 70 5.62 -19.19 -23.11
N PRO A 71 5.93 -18.46 -24.20
CA PRO A 71 6.85 -18.93 -25.23
C PRO A 71 8.27 -19.07 -24.68
N LYS A 72 9.10 -19.89 -25.34
CA LYS A 72 10.51 -20.08 -24.97
C LYS A 72 11.32 -18.81 -25.13
#